data_AF-A0A538SVT2-F1
#
_entry.id   AF-A0A538SVT2-F1
#
_cell.length_a   1.000
_cell.length_b   1.000
_cell.length_c   1.000
_cell.angle_alpha   90.00
_cell.angle_beta   90.00
_cell.angle_gamma   90.00
#
_symmetry.space_group_name_H-M   'P 1'
#
loop_
_entity.id
_entity.type
_entity.pdbx_description
1 polymer ?
#
loop_
_entity_poly.entity_id
_entity_poly.type
_entity_poly.pdbx_seq_one_letter_code
_entity_poly.pdbx_strand_id
1 'polypeptide(L)'
;PALRFFFVPSGKRRAGGTATGRRSLLQTDLLFRASPWGRWQPWASVASRGSAIDVDGLDHVGGFWTTQSVDKHGHRSINSSVVFTSPFHITGDGAWDDDEPNGNVDGATPLVLPVELRRETIFPAGDRDYYTFQGNPGETIDATAFRLLRPSGYNDLDLIMQLFDDSGRLVASDDNSYFETNPRITLEVPQPSSGSASGPRRFVLLVADIGGSPISPSSAPRVLAQLDYGMNITVGGLAAKQHQSPSTTERFRFRLAGPNPATGQARLLYVLPRDAAHVPVRMEFYNVQGRRVRSLVTRDGQTPGSHLVIWDGTDDQGRSVPSGTYYARMSAGSIKGGQKISILR
;
A
#
# COMPACT_ATOMS: atom_id res chain seq x y z
N PRO A 1 21.28 17.03 10.79
CA PRO A 1 20.98 18.26 10.01
C PRO A 1 19.51 18.62 10.19
N ALA A 2 19.14 19.90 10.12
CA ALA A 2 17.74 20.35 10.23
C ALA A 2 16.89 19.78 9.06
N LEU A 3 15.77 19.15 9.37
CA LEU A 3 14.78 18.73 8.38
C LEU A 3 13.80 19.86 8.13
N ARG A 4 13.66 20.27 6.86
CA ARG A 4 12.67 21.28 6.46
C ARG A 4 11.41 20.64 5.90
N PHE A 5 10.29 20.88 6.58
CA PHE A 5 8.95 20.39 6.23
C PHE A 5 8.21 21.49 5.49
N PHE A 6 7.86 21.28 4.22
CA PHE A 6 7.01 22.19 3.45
C PHE A 6 5.57 21.73 3.47
N PHE A 7 4.62 22.65 3.48
CA PHE A 7 3.22 22.30 3.40
C PHE A 7 2.44 23.40 2.73
N VAL A 8 1.34 23.00 2.09
CA VAL A 8 0.35 23.97 1.64
C VAL A 8 -0.45 24.37 2.88
N PRO A 9 -0.37 25.63 3.32
CA PRO A 9 -1.17 26.09 4.46
C PRO A 9 -2.62 25.76 4.17
N SER A 10 -3.28 25.06 5.10
CA SER A 10 -4.66 24.61 4.86
C SER A 10 -5.50 25.84 4.48
N GLY A 11 -6.11 25.76 3.29
CA GLY A 11 -7.01 26.81 2.81
C GLY A 11 -8.11 27.04 3.83
N LYS A 12 -8.76 28.21 3.78
CA LYS A 12 -9.68 28.77 4.77
C LYS A 12 -10.95 27.92 5.08
N ARG A 13 -10.84 26.64 5.40
CA ARG A 13 -11.94 25.69 5.62
C ARG A 13 -11.64 24.84 6.86
N ARG A 14 -12.57 24.86 7.83
CA ARG A 14 -12.53 24.05 9.05
C ARG A 14 -12.85 22.59 8.76
N ALA A 15 -12.50 21.68 9.67
CA ALA A 15 -12.83 20.25 9.56
C ALA A 15 -14.33 19.94 9.44
N GLY A 16 -15.21 20.86 9.85
CA GLY A 16 -16.66 20.79 9.68
C GLY A 16 -17.23 21.52 8.45
N GLY A 17 -16.42 21.88 7.45
CA GLY A 17 -16.87 22.49 6.19
C GLY A 17 -17.13 24.00 6.22
N THR A 18 -17.19 24.62 7.39
CA THR A 18 -17.35 26.09 7.53
C THR A 18 -16.06 26.84 7.20
N ALA A 19 -16.17 27.98 6.50
CA ALA A 19 -15.01 28.81 6.18
C ALA A 19 -14.37 29.41 7.45
N THR A 20 -13.04 29.37 7.57
CA THR A 20 -12.32 30.13 8.60
C THR A 20 -12.33 31.61 8.21
N GLY A 21 -12.66 32.51 9.14
CA GLY A 21 -12.70 33.96 8.87
C GLY A 21 -11.41 34.50 8.25
N ARG A 22 -11.51 35.54 7.41
CA ARG A 22 -10.32 36.23 6.86
C ARG A 22 -9.39 36.64 8.01
N ARG A 23 -8.12 36.22 7.97
CA ARG A 23 -7.07 36.51 8.98
C ARG A 23 -7.31 35.91 10.38
N SER A 24 -8.10 34.85 10.51
CA SER A 24 -8.27 34.16 11.80
C SER A 24 -7.13 33.19 12.12
N LEU A 25 -6.34 32.78 11.13
CA LEU A 25 -5.26 31.81 11.30
C LEU A 25 -4.17 32.37 12.23
N LEU A 26 -3.81 31.60 13.26
CA LEU A 26 -2.77 31.93 14.23
C LEU A 26 -1.44 31.26 13.84
N GLN A 27 -1.49 29.94 13.69
CA GLN A 27 -0.32 29.11 13.40
C GLN A 27 -0.70 27.83 12.65
N THR A 28 0.30 27.15 12.12
CA THR A 28 0.20 25.79 11.63
C THR A 28 1.13 24.91 12.45
N ASP A 29 0.56 23.86 13.04
CA ASP A 29 1.28 22.85 13.80
C ASP A 29 1.72 21.73 12.85
N LEU A 30 3.00 21.35 12.94
CA LEU A 30 3.50 20.08 12.48
C LEU A 30 3.16 19.04 13.55
N LEU A 31 2.39 18.03 13.18
CA LEU A 31 1.93 16.97 14.08
C LEU A 31 2.65 15.67 13.74
N PHE A 32 2.94 14.90 14.79
CA PHE A 32 3.57 13.58 14.74
C PHE A 32 2.71 12.53 15.44
N ARG A 33 2.79 11.29 14.96
CA ARG A 33 2.38 10.10 15.74
C ARG A 33 3.23 8.90 15.32
N ALA A 34 3.55 8.04 16.27
CA ALA A 34 4.38 6.85 16.04
C ALA A 34 3.62 5.67 15.40
N SER A 35 2.28 5.72 15.31
CA SER A 35 1.48 4.63 14.75
C SER A 35 0.22 5.13 14.04
N PRO A 36 -0.40 4.33 13.13
CA PRO A 36 -1.61 4.72 12.40
C PRO A 36 -2.81 5.02 13.30
N TRP A 37 -2.82 4.46 14.51
CA TRP A 37 -3.90 4.56 15.50
C TRP A 37 -3.54 5.49 16.67
N GLY A 38 -2.29 5.97 16.71
CA GLY A 38 -1.81 6.90 17.73
C GLY A 38 -2.50 8.26 17.65
N ARG A 39 -2.54 8.96 18.78
CA ARG A 39 -3.00 10.35 18.84
C ARG A 39 -1.95 11.26 18.21
N TRP A 40 -2.40 12.21 17.40
CA TRP A 40 -1.54 13.27 16.88
C TRP A 40 -1.03 14.14 18.03
N GLN A 41 0.27 14.36 18.06
CA GLN A 41 0.93 15.25 19.01
C GLN A 41 1.62 16.39 18.26
N PRO A 42 1.47 17.65 18.70
CA PRO A 42 2.20 18.76 18.11
C PRO A 42 3.69 18.61 18.39
N TRP A 43 4.49 18.70 17.33
CA TRP A 43 5.94 18.61 17.38
C TRP A 43 6.59 19.98 17.29
N ALA A 44 6.16 20.78 16.32
CA ALA A 44 6.65 22.13 16.08
C ALA A 44 5.53 22.96 15.45
N SER A 45 5.67 24.29 15.43
CA SER A 45 4.67 25.18 14.86
C SER A 45 5.33 26.37 14.14
N VAL A 46 4.64 26.91 13.14
CA VAL A 46 5.01 28.18 12.51
C VAL A 46 3.80 29.10 12.44
N ALA A 47 4.04 30.41 12.49
CA ALA A 47 3.00 31.42 12.38
C ALA A 47 2.18 31.30 11.08
N SER A 48 0.97 31.88 11.07
CA SER A 48 -0.07 31.81 10.02
C SER A 48 0.29 32.07 8.56
N ARG A 49 1.54 32.45 8.25
CA ARG A 49 2.04 32.65 6.89
C ARG A 49 3.24 31.77 6.54
N GLY A 50 3.70 30.96 7.48
CA GLY A 50 4.73 29.97 7.23
C GLY A 50 4.19 28.85 6.37
N SER A 51 4.94 28.49 5.34
CA SER A 51 4.75 27.30 4.52
C SER A 51 5.85 26.27 4.74
N ALA A 52 6.71 26.51 5.73
CA ALA A 52 7.79 25.61 6.12
C ALA A 52 8.04 25.62 7.63
N ILE A 53 8.46 24.47 8.18
CA ILE A 53 8.94 24.30 9.56
C ILE A 53 10.28 23.58 9.51
N ASP A 54 11.29 24.11 10.20
CA ASP A 54 12.59 23.45 10.39
C ASP A 54 12.57 22.68 11.71
N VAL A 55 13.00 21.42 11.69
CA VAL A 55 13.11 20.56 12.88
C VAL A 55 14.53 20.03 13.00
N ASP A 56 15.17 20.37 14.12
CA ASP A 56 16.50 19.89 14.47
C ASP A 56 16.46 18.55 15.20
N GLY A 57 17.52 17.74 15.05
CA GLY A 57 17.76 16.57 15.92
C GLY A 57 16.80 15.40 15.76
N LEU A 58 16.16 15.24 14.59
CA LEU A 58 15.43 14.01 14.27
C LEU A 58 16.42 12.91 13.88
N ASP A 59 16.99 12.25 14.89
CA ASP A 59 17.95 11.15 14.69
C ASP A 59 17.30 9.93 14.02
N HIS A 60 15.97 9.80 14.11
CA HIS A 60 15.17 8.76 13.47
C HIS A 60 13.81 9.32 13.02
N VAL A 61 13.60 9.50 11.72
CA VAL A 61 12.34 10.06 11.17
C VAL A 61 11.28 8.99 10.93
N GLY A 62 11.04 8.11 11.91
CA GLY A 62 10.01 7.08 11.80
C GLY A 62 8.65 7.57 12.30
N GLY A 63 7.62 7.53 11.45
CA GLY A 63 6.21 7.70 11.85
C GLY A 63 5.38 8.58 10.92
N PHE A 64 4.18 8.93 11.35
CA PHE A 64 3.25 9.71 10.54
C PHE A 64 3.37 11.19 10.87
N TRP A 65 3.45 12.00 9.82
CA TRP A 65 3.55 13.46 9.92
C TRP A 65 2.42 14.12 9.16
N THR A 66 1.88 15.20 9.70
CA THR A 66 0.86 16.01 9.02
C THR A 66 0.94 17.43 9.53
N THR A 67 0.24 18.35 8.89
CA THR A 67 0.06 19.71 9.43
C THR A 67 -1.39 19.99 9.72
N GLN A 68 -1.62 20.78 10.76
CA GLN A 68 -2.94 21.26 11.11
C GLN A 68 -2.87 22.74 11.47
N SER A 69 -3.73 23.52 10.83
CA SER A 69 -3.82 24.94 11.10
C SER A 69 -4.74 25.22 12.28
N VAL A 70 -4.34 26.17 13.12
CA VAL A 70 -5.07 26.60 14.32
C VAL A 70 -5.42 28.08 14.19
N ASP A 71 -6.69 28.42 14.40
CA ASP A 71 -7.15 29.82 14.43
C ASP A 71 -6.98 30.46 15.82
N LYS A 72 -7.06 31.79 15.90
CA LYS A 72 -6.91 32.57 17.14
C LYS A 72 -7.94 32.24 18.24
N HIS A 73 -8.96 31.46 17.92
CA HIS A 73 -9.99 30.99 18.85
C HIS A 73 -9.81 29.51 19.18
N GLY A 74 -8.70 28.88 18.75
CA GLY A 74 -8.38 27.48 19.03
C GLY A 74 -9.02 26.48 18.08
N HIS A 75 -9.73 26.90 17.03
CA HIS A 75 -10.33 25.96 16.08
C HIS A 75 -9.28 25.38 15.13
N ARG A 76 -9.42 24.09 14.82
CA ARG A 76 -8.49 23.32 14.01
C ARG A 76 -9.04 23.04 12.60
N SER A 77 -8.17 23.10 11.59
CA SER A 77 -8.49 22.69 10.22
C SER A 77 -8.47 21.17 10.05
N ILE A 78 -8.92 20.68 8.88
CA ILE A 78 -8.54 19.33 8.44
C ILE A 78 -7.02 19.22 8.34
N ASN A 79 -6.50 18.02 8.56
CA ASN A 79 -5.09 17.73 8.38
C ASN A 79 -4.70 17.92 6.90
N SER A 80 -3.58 18.59 6.67
CA SER A 80 -2.97 18.79 5.35
C SER A 80 -1.75 17.89 5.18
N SER A 81 -1.54 17.44 3.95
CA SER A 81 -0.32 16.76 3.53
C SER A 81 0.88 17.70 3.66
N VAL A 82 2.02 17.14 4.08
CA VAL A 82 3.33 17.79 4.20
C VAL A 82 4.26 17.19 3.16
N VAL A 83 4.98 18.02 2.43
CA VAL A 83 6.03 17.62 1.48
C VAL A 83 7.39 17.87 2.11
N PHE A 84 8.27 16.89 2.02
CA PHE A 84 9.64 17.00 2.50
C PHE A 84 10.49 17.56 1.38
N THR A 85 11.21 18.64 1.64
CA THR A 85 12.34 19.01 0.78
C THR A 85 13.53 19.31 1.67
N SER A 86 14.04 18.26 2.33
CA SER A 86 15.45 18.30 2.71
C SER A 86 16.24 17.91 1.46
N PRO A 87 17.25 18.69 1.03
CA PRO A 87 18.29 18.12 0.20
C PRO A 87 19.05 17.15 1.12
N PHE A 88 18.57 15.92 1.25
CA PHE A 88 19.44 14.83 1.67
C PHE A 88 20.42 14.61 0.52
N HIS A 89 21.43 15.47 0.45
CA HIS A 89 22.76 14.94 0.24
C HIS A 89 23.07 14.15 1.51
N ILE A 90 22.78 12.84 1.48
CA ILE A 90 23.56 11.92 2.30
C ILE A 90 24.94 11.91 1.66
N THR A 91 25.71 12.97 1.92
CA THR A 91 27.16 12.91 1.76
C THR A 91 27.66 12.12 2.96
N GLY A 92 27.87 10.83 2.75
CA GLY A 92 28.46 9.92 3.73
C GLY A 92 27.81 8.54 3.71
N ASP A 93 28.28 7.67 2.82
CA ASP A 93 28.54 6.23 3.00
C ASP A 93 27.57 5.38 3.85
N GLY A 94 26.26 5.64 3.88
CA GLY A 94 25.37 4.78 4.68
C GLY A 94 23.86 5.00 4.69
N ALA A 95 23.26 5.74 3.76
CA ALA A 95 21.80 5.87 3.71
C ALA A 95 21.16 5.74 2.31
N TRP A 96 21.92 5.19 1.36
CA TRP A 96 21.42 4.55 0.16
C TRP A 96 21.99 3.13 0.21
N ASP A 97 21.20 2.10 -0.11
CA ASP A 97 21.78 0.78 -0.33
C ASP A 97 22.65 0.78 -1.61
N ASP A 98 23.38 -0.31 -1.83
CA ASP A 98 24.36 -0.42 -2.93
C ASP A 98 23.70 -0.40 -4.32
N ASP A 99 22.37 -0.50 -4.40
CA ASP A 99 21.62 -0.61 -5.65
C ASP A 99 21.16 0.74 -6.21
N GLU A 100 21.23 1.79 -5.40
CA GLU A 100 20.75 3.10 -5.79
C GLU A 100 21.70 3.78 -6.80
N PRO A 101 21.17 4.44 -7.86
CA PRO A 101 19.76 4.77 -8.08
C PRO A 101 18.96 3.67 -8.79
N ASN A 102 17.91 3.13 -8.16
CA ASN A 102 16.97 2.16 -8.77
C ASN A 102 15.49 2.63 -8.71
N GLY A 103 15.26 3.90 -8.37
CA GLY A 103 13.96 4.61 -8.27
C GLY A 103 12.98 4.56 -9.47
N ASN A 104 13.37 3.96 -10.60
CA ASN A 104 12.58 3.88 -11.83
C ASN A 104 12.96 2.67 -12.69
N VAL A 105 12.14 2.37 -13.71
CA VAL A 105 12.32 1.19 -14.57
C VAL A 105 13.65 1.19 -15.34
N ASP A 106 14.16 2.35 -15.76
CA ASP A 106 15.41 2.46 -16.51
C ASP A 106 16.64 2.23 -15.61
N GLY A 107 16.53 2.57 -14.33
CA GLY A 107 17.52 2.31 -13.28
C GLY A 107 17.37 0.96 -12.60
N ALA A 108 16.44 0.10 -13.05
CA ALA A 108 16.10 -1.12 -12.32
C ALA A 108 17.30 -2.06 -12.15
N THR A 109 17.59 -2.47 -10.91
CA THR A 109 18.75 -3.31 -10.59
C THR A 109 18.61 -4.71 -11.17
N PRO A 110 19.56 -5.17 -12.01
CA PRO A 110 19.56 -6.53 -12.52
C PRO A 110 19.86 -7.55 -11.42
N LEU A 111 18.96 -8.51 -11.23
CA LEU A 111 19.10 -9.56 -10.24
C LEU A 111 19.70 -10.84 -10.84
N VAL A 112 20.63 -11.42 -10.10
CA VAL A 112 21.08 -12.81 -10.31
C VAL A 112 20.24 -13.71 -9.42
N LEU A 113 19.57 -14.70 -10.02
CA LEU A 113 18.66 -15.60 -9.32
C LEU A 113 19.37 -16.90 -8.88
N PRO A 114 18.98 -17.52 -7.76
CA PRO A 114 17.97 -17.05 -6.80
C PRO A 114 18.49 -15.91 -5.93
N VAL A 115 17.58 -15.03 -5.51
CA VAL A 115 17.86 -14.01 -4.50
C VAL A 115 17.43 -14.57 -3.14
N GLU A 116 18.37 -14.65 -2.20
CA GLU A 116 18.14 -15.08 -0.82
C GLU A 116 18.57 -13.99 0.15
N LEU A 117 17.62 -13.46 0.92
CA LEU A 117 17.81 -12.44 1.95
C LEU A 117 18.63 -11.24 1.46
N ARG A 118 18.27 -10.72 0.28
CA ARG A 118 18.81 -9.43 -0.16
C ARG A 118 18.28 -8.34 0.75
N ARG A 119 19.17 -7.56 1.35
CA ARG A 119 18.81 -6.49 2.27
C ARG A 119 18.81 -5.18 1.52
N GLU A 120 17.74 -4.43 1.68
CA GLU A 120 17.46 -3.22 0.94
C GLU A 120 16.81 -2.19 1.84
N THR A 121 16.72 -0.96 1.36
CA THR A 121 16.15 0.15 2.11
C THR A 121 15.10 0.88 1.28
N ILE A 122 13.91 1.11 1.86
CA ILE A 122 12.98 2.08 1.27
C ILE A 122 13.32 3.45 1.87
N PHE A 123 14.14 4.22 1.16
CA PHE A 123 14.57 5.53 1.63
C PHE A 123 14.97 6.46 0.47
N PRO A 124 14.43 7.69 0.40
CA PRO A 124 13.58 8.37 1.37
C PRO A 124 12.11 7.89 1.33
N ALA A 125 11.21 8.54 2.08
CA ALA A 125 9.79 8.21 1.98
C ALA A 125 9.25 8.41 0.54
N GLY A 126 8.49 7.44 0.03
CA GLY A 126 8.03 7.44 -1.37
C GLY A 126 9.06 6.93 -2.38
N ASP A 127 10.19 6.43 -1.89
CA ASP A 127 11.17 5.67 -2.67
C ASP A 127 10.58 4.37 -3.22
N ARG A 128 11.16 3.91 -4.33
CA ARG A 128 10.63 2.84 -5.18
C ARG A 128 11.78 2.02 -5.76
N ASP A 129 11.91 0.79 -5.32
CA ASP A 129 13.00 -0.05 -5.77
C ASP A 129 12.52 -0.89 -6.96
N TYR A 130 13.12 -0.65 -8.11
CA TYR A 130 12.87 -1.46 -9.30
C TYR A 130 13.99 -2.47 -9.49
N TYR A 131 13.60 -3.72 -9.74
CA TYR A 131 14.48 -4.84 -10.01
C TYR A 131 14.11 -5.50 -11.33
N THR A 132 15.09 -6.05 -12.04
CA THR A 132 14.84 -6.81 -13.25
C THR A 132 15.47 -8.20 -13.22
N PHE A 133 14.73 -9.18 -13.74
CA PHE A 133 15.19 -10.56 -13.90
C PHE A 133 14.49 -11.22 -15.09
N GLN A 134 14.91 -12.43 -15.43
CA GLN A 134 14.31 -13.21 -16.51
C GLN A 134 13.77 -14.55 -16.00
N GLY A 135 12.76 -15.09 -16.68
CA GLY A 135 12.25 -16.44 -16.45
C GLY A 135 11.86 -17.12 -17.77
N ASN A 136 12.04 -18.43 -17.83
CA ASN A 136 11.65 -19.23 -19.00
C ASN A 136 10.17 -19.59 -18.93
N PRO A 137 9.46 -19.66 -20.07
CA PRO A 137 8.08 -20.14 -20.13
C PRO A 137 7.86 -21.46 -19.36
N GLY A 138 6.88 -21.49 -18.46
CA GLY A 138 6.55 -22.64 -17.61
C GLY A 138 7.31 -22.72 -16.28
N GLU A 139 8.29 -21.84 -16.05
CA GLU A 139 8.87 -21.66 -14.71
C GLU A 139 7.91 -20.87 -13.80
N THR A 140 8.03 -21.06 -12.50
CA THR A 140 7.29 -20.28 -11.50
C THR A 140 8.21 -19.22 -10.90
N ILE A 141 7.78 -17.97 -10.97
CA ILE A 141 8.31 -16.85 -10.19
C ILE A 141 7.67 -16.92 -8.82
N ASP A 142 8.49 -16.96 -7.77
CA ASP A 142 8.07 -16.84 -6.37
C ASP A 142 8.93 -15.77 -5.70
N ALA A 143 8.31 -14.63 -5.39
CA ALA A 143 8.98 -13.44 -4.89
C ALA A 143 8.28 -12.96 -3.62
N THR A 144 9.05 -12.59 -2.60
CA THR A 144 8.52 -11.98 -1.37
C THR A 144 9.47 -10.93 -0.82
N ALA A 145 8.92 -9.83 -0.36
CA ALA A 145 9.63 -8.80 0.38
C ALA A 145 9.11 -8.80 1.82
N PHE A 146 10.00 -8.75 2.80
CA PHE A 146 9.65 -8.90 4.21
C PHE A 146 10.38 -7.91 5.09
N ARG A 147 9.75 -7.57 6.20
CA ARG A 147 10.36 -6.68 7.20
C ARG A 147 11.61 -7.33 7.82
N LEU A 148 12.70 -6.55 7.91
CA LEU A 148 13.80 -6.86 8.82
C LEU A 148 13.51 -6.19 10.17
N LEU A 149 13.39 -6.99 11.24
CA LEU A 149 13.07 -6.48 12.59
C LEU A 149 14.26 -5.67 13.14
N ARG A 150 14.08 -4.36 13.38
CA ARG A 150 14.99 -3.59 14.25
C ARG A 150 14.71 -3.90 15.74
N PRO A 151 15.71 -3.83 16.63
CA PRO A 151 15.54 -4.02 18.08
C PRO A 151 14.51 -3.10 18.73
N SER A 152 14.25 -1.95 18.12
CA SER A 152 13.28 -0.95 18.59
C SER A 152 11.81 -1.38 18.44
N GLY A 153 11.51 -2.46 17.72
CA GLY A 153 10.15 -3.02 17.59
C GLY A 153 9.18 -2.22 16.71
N TYR A 154 9.47 -0.94 16.45
CA TYR A 154 8.67 -0.06 15.58
C TYR A 154 9.19 -0.11 14.14
N ASN A 155 8.39 -0.66 13.23
CA ASN A 155 8.54 -0.47 11.80
C ASN A 155 7.14 -0.69 11.18
N ASP A 156 6.59 0.38 10.61
CA ASP A 156 5.29 0.49 9.96
C ASP A 156 5.39 0.42 8.43
N LEU A 157 6.48 -0.19 7.92
CA LEU A 157 6.63 -0.55 6.51
C LEU A 157 5.41 -1.33 6.04
N ASP A 158 4.72 -0.72 5.10
CA ASP A 158 3.56 -1.23 4.43
C ASP A 158 3.99 -1.54 3.00
N LEU A 159 4.74 -2.64 2.85
CA LEU A 159 5.37 -3.02 1.59
C LEU A 159 4.32 -3.51 0.60
N ILE A 160 4.44 -3.02 -0.62
CA ILE A 160 3.74 -3.53 -1.79
C ILE A 160 4.75 -4.10 -2.78
N MET A 161 4.38 -5.19 -3.43
CA MET A 161 5.09 -5.73 -4.57
C MET A 161 4.22 -5.63 -5.83
N GLN A 162 4.83 -5.23 -6.94
CA GLN A 162 4.19 -5.21 -8.26
C GLN A 162 5.13 -5.81 -9.30
N LEU A 163 4.63 -6.74 -10.09
CA LEU A 163 5.39 -7.41 -11.14
C LEU A 163 4.84 -6.99 -12.50
N PHE A 164 5.73 -6.52 -13.37
CA PHE A 164 5.44 -6.09 -14.72
C PHE A 164 6.13 -7.02 -15.73
N ASP A 165 5.48 -7.26 -16.85
CA ASP A 165 6.12 -7.91 -18.01
C ASP A 165 6.98 -6.91 -18.81
N ASP A 166 7.72 -7.41 -19.81
CA ASP A 166 8.61 -6.63 -20.66
C ASP A 166 7.92 -5.49 -21.44
N SER A 167 6.59 -5.54 -21.58
CA SER A 167 5.81 -4.45 -22.19
C SER A 167 5.42 -3.35 -21.19
N GLY A 168 5.79 -3.51 -19.92
CA GLY A 168 5.39 -2.61 -18.83
C GLY A 168 3.98 -2.88 -18.31
N ARG A 169 3.34 -3.99 -18.69
CA ARG A 169 2.00 -4.34 -18.21
C ARG A 169 2.11 -5.03 -16.86
N LEU A 170 1.29 -4.59 -15.89
CA LEU A 170 1.18 -5.24 -14.58
C LEU A 170 0.60 -6.66 -14.75
N VAL A 171 1.34 -7.66 -14.29
CA VAL A 171 0.96 -9.08 -14.37
C VAL A 171 0.66 -9.71 -13.01
N ALA A 172 1.19 -9.16 -11.93
CA ALA A 172 0.85 -9.57 -10.56
C ALA A 172 1.13 -8.42 -9.57
N SER A 173 0.42 -8.41 -8.45
CA SER A 173 0.68 -7.48 -7.35
C SER A 173 0.21 -8.07 -6.03
N ASP A 174 0.91 -7.77 -4.94
CA ASP A 174 0.45 -8.05 -3.58
C ASP A 174 0.80 -6.85 -2.69
N ASP A 175 -0.22 -6.29 -2.04
CA ASP A 175 -0.11 -5.05 -1.25
C ASP A 175 -0.19 -5.27 0.25
N ASN A 176 -0.60 -6.43 0.76
CA ASN A 176 -0.12 -6.88 2.05
C ASN A 176 -0.72 -6.26 3.33
N SER A 177 -1.18 -5.02 3.22
CA SER A 177 -1.07 -3.93 4.20
C SER A 177 -1.76 -4.08 5.55
N TYR A 178 -2.41 -5.21 5.82
CA TYR A 178 -3.35 -5.31 6.92
C TYR A 178 -3.26 -6.61 7.73
N PHE A 179 -2.34 -7.54 7.44
CA PHE A 179 -2.40 -8.91 7.99
C PHE A 179 -1.17 -9.52 8.66
N GLU A 180 -0.16 -8.71 9.01
CA GLU A 180 1.11 -9.22 9.61
C GLU A 180 1.83 -10.25 8.72
N THR A 181 1.48 -10.32 7.44
CA THR A 181 2.15 -11.12 6.42
C THR A 181 3.01 -10.20 5.56
N ASN A 182 3.99 -10.77 4.85
CA ASN A 182 4.92 -10.08 3.95
C ASN A 182 4.42 -10.21 2.50
N PRO A 183 4.44 -9.18 1.64
CA PRO A 183 3.88 -9.31 0.28
C PRO A 183 4.56 -10.44 -0.46
N ARG A 184 3.80 -11.20 -1.25
CA ARG A 184 4.28 -12.34 -2.02
C ARG A 184 3.61 -12.45 -3.38
N ILE A 185 4.41 -12.58 -4.42
CA ILE A 185 3.97 -12.82 -5.79
C ILE A 185 4.33 -14.24 -6.18
N THR A 186 3.35 -15.02 -6.64
CA THR A 186 3.57 -16.30 -7.32
C THR A 186 2.96 -16.23 -8.72
N LEU A 187 3.77 -16.37 -9.76
CA LEU A 187 3.35 -16.30 -11.16
C LEU A 187 4.03 -17.38 -12.00
N GLU A 188 3.26 -18.18 -12.75
CA GLU A 188 3.83 -19.03 -13.80
C GLU A 188 4.16 -18.18 -15.03
N VAL A 189 5.40 -18.27 -15.53
CA VAL A 189 5.85 -17.55 -16.71
C VAL A 189 5.03 -18.01 -17.92
N PRO A 190 4.27 -17.11 -18.58
CA PRO A 190 3.34 -17.51 -19.63
C PRO A 190 4.03 -18.20 -20.82
N GLN A 191 3.39 -19.25 -21.33
CA GLN A 191 3.77 -19.88 -22.59
C GLN A 191 3.63 -18.88 -23.76
N PRO A 192 4.55 -18.91 -24.75
CA PRO A 192 4.39 -18.12 -25.96
C PRO A 192 3.09 -18.50 -26.70
N SER A 193 2.39 -17.50 -27.23
CA SER A 193 1.36 -17.76 -28.24
C SER A 193 1.99 -18.42 -29.47
N SER A 194 1.24 -19.26 -30.18
CA SER A 194 1.72 -19.95 -31.39
C SER A 194 2.40 -18.96 -32.35
N GLY A 195 3.70 -19.13 -32.60
CA GLY A 195 4.51 -18.26 -33.47
C GLY A 195 5.33 -17.18 -32.76
N SER A 196 5.26 -17.05 -31.43
CA SER A 196 6.13 -16.17 -30.64
C SER A 196 7.39 -16.89 -30.16
N ALA A 197 8.48 -16.16 -29.97
CA ALA A 197 9.74 -16.70 -29.50
C ALA A 197 9.59 -17.40 -28.13
N SER A 198 10.15 -18.61 -28.01
CA SER A 198 10.16 -19.44 -26.79
C SER A 198 11.24 -19.05 -25.79
N GLY A 199 11.87 -17.89 -25.98
CA GLY A 199 12.99 -17.43 -25.16
C GLY A 199 12.58 -16.91 -23.78
N PRO A 200 13.57 -16.59 -22.94
CA PRO A 200 13.35 -15.99 -21.63
C PRO A 200 12.50 -14.72 -21.72
N ARG A 201 11.60 -14.53 -20.77
CA ARG A 201 10.79 -13.33 -20.60
C ARG A 201 11.44 -12.44 -19.55
N ARG A 202 11.64 -11.16 -19.87
CA ARG A 202 12.06 -10.15 -18.89
C ARG A 202 10.87 -9.73 -18.03
N PHE A 203 11.14 -9.56 -16.75
CA PHE A 203 10.21 -9.01 -15.78
C PHE A 203 10.86 -7.84 -15.05
N VAL A 204 10.00 -6.94 -14.56
CA VAL A 204 10.37 -5.85 -13.67
C VAL A 204 9.55 -5.97 -12.41
N LEU A 205 10.21 -6.10 -11.27
CA LEU A 205 9.60 -6.11 -9.96
C LEU A 205 9.79 -4.75 -9.31
N LEU A 206 8.71 -4.18 -8.80
CA LEU A 206 8.70 -3.01 -7.93
C LEU A 206 8.48 -3.48 -6.49
N VAL A 207 9.31 -2.99 -5.59
CA VAL A 207 9.06 -3.01 -4.14
C VAL A 207 8.98 -1.55 -3.66
N ALA A 208 7.93 -1.21 -2.95
CA ALA A 208 7.73 0.15 -2.43
C ALA A 208 6.92 0.13 -1.15
N ASP A 209 6.85 1.26 -0.45
CA ASP A 209 5.77 1.51 0.50
C ASP A 209 4.45 1.84 -0.23
N ILE A 210 3.30 1.59 0.41
CA ILE A 210 1.98 1.87 -0.18
C ILE A 210 1.82 3.30 -0.74
N GLY A 211 2.42 4.31 -0.10
CA GLY A 211 2.48 5.69 -0.54
C GLY A 211 3.39 5.93 -1.75
N GLY A 212 4.43 5.11 -1.92
CA GLY A 212 5.26 5.05 -3.13
C GLY A 212 4.62 4.29 -4.29
N SER A 213 3.55 3.52 -4.05
CA SER A 213 2.86 2.77 -5.09
C SER A 213 2.25 3.66 -6.18
N PRO A 214 2.46 3.37 -7.47
CA PRO A 214 1.81 4.09 -8.56
C PRO A 214 0.28 3.83 -8.64
N ILE A 215 -0.24 2.81 -7.93
CA ILE A 215 -1.63 2.35 -8.05
C ILE A 215 -2.47 2.74 -6.82
N SER A 216 -1.84 3.00 -5.66
CA SER A 216 -2.55 3.28 -4.42
C SER A 216 -1.93 4.43 -3.60
N PRO A 217 -1.83 5.66 -4.15
CA PRO A 217 -1.24 6.78 -3.44
C PRO A 217 -2.06 7.08 -2.17
N SER A 218 -1.43 6.91 -1.01
CA SER A 218 -2.05 7.31 0.27
C SER A 218 -2.15 8.83 0.36
N SER A 219 -3.25 9.35 0.92
CA SER A 219 -3.50 10.80 1.01
C SER A 219 -2.72 11.51 2.13
N ALA A 220 -2.08 10.76 3.03
CA ALA A 220 -1.28 11.31 4.10
C ALA A 220 0.20 10.97 3.85
N PRO A 221 1.08 11.96 3.69
CA PRO A 221 2.51 11.70 3.49
C PRO A 221 3.06 11.04 4.76
N ARG A 222 3.71 9.89 4.56
CA ARG A 222 4.43 9.18 5.62
C ARG A 222 5.89 9.65 5.60
N VAL A 223 6.55 9.66 6.76
CA VAL A 223 8.02 9.67 6.76
C VAL A 223 8.47 8.36 7.31
N LEU A 224 9.14 7.63 6.44
CA LEU A 224 9.85 6.44 6.85
C LEU A 224 11.19 6.92 7.43
N ALA A 225 11.58 6.37 8.57
CA ALA A 225 13.02 6.31 8.87
C ALA A 225 13.68 5.49 7.74
N GLN A 226 15.00 5.37 7.69
CA GLN A 226 15.57 4.30 6.87
C GLN A 226 14.96 2.98 7.34
N LEU A 227 14.20 2.34 6.47
CA LEU A 227 13.45 1.14 6.80
C LEU A 227 13.98 -0.02 5.97
N ASP A 228 14.64 -0.94 6.67
CA ASP A 228 15.27 -2.08 6.03
C ASP A 228 14.21 -3.15 5.72
N TYR A 229 14.27 -3.71 4.52
CA TYR A 229 13.53 -4.91 4.15
C TYR A 229 14.46 -5.98 3.58
N GLY A 230 13.98 -7.21 3.63
CA GLY A 230 14.61 -8.37 3.03
C GLY A 230 13.81 -8.81 1.82
N MET A 231 14.47 -9.29 0.77
CA MET A 231 13.83 -9.81 -0.42
C MET A 231 14.34 -11.22 -0.75
N ASN A 232 13.41 -12.12 -1.08
CA ASN A 232 13.71 -13.42 -1.66
C ASN A 232 13.00 -13.56 -3.01
N ILE A 233 13.70 -14.06 -4.03
CA ILE A 233 13.14 -14.33 -5.36
C ILE A 233 13.72 -15.64 -5.90
N THR A 234 12.84 -16.52 -6.34
CA THR A 234 13.22 -17.74 -7.08
C THR A 234 12.46 -17.82 -8.38
N VAL A 235 13.13 -18.31 -9.43
CA VAL A 235 12.50 -18.66 -10.71
C VAL A 235 12.98 -20.05 -11.10
N GLY A 236 12.05 -20.98 -11.32
CA GLY A 236 12.38 -22.33 -11.72
C GLY A 236 11.16 -23.24 -11.90
N GLY A 237 11.39 -24.44 -12.43
CA GLY A 237 10.32 -25.43 -12.59
C GLY A 237 9.76 -25.92 -11.26
N LEU A 238 8.55 -26.52 -11.28
CA LEU A 238 7.81 -27.05 -10.12
C LEU A 238 8.58 -28.03 -9.20
N ALA A 239 9.82 -28.40 -9.52
CA ALA A 239 10.71 -29.23 -8.72
C ALA A 239 11.78 -28.44 -7.91
N ALA A 240 11.88 -27.11 -8.07
CA ALA A 240 12.71 -26.27 -7.22
C ALA A 240 12.04 -26.13 -5.85
N LYS A 241 12.44 -27.03 -4.95
CA LYS A 241 12.16 -27.14 -3.52
C LYS A 241 11.44 -25.96 -2.88
N GLN A 242 10.35 -26.32 -2.18
CA GLN A 242 9.81 -25.64 -1.01
C GLN A 242 10.94 -25.12 -0.09
N HIS A 243 11.44 -23.90 -0.32
CA HIS A 243 12.11 -23.16 0.73
C HIS A 243 11.01 -22.66 1.67
N GLN A 244 10.87 -23.42 2.76
CA GLN A 244 10.05 -23.09 3.91
C GLN A 244 10.50 -21.75 4.51
N SER A 245 9.92 -20.65 4.04
CA SER A 245 9.30 -19.74 5.01
C SER A 245 8.04 -20.47 5.51
N PRO A 246 7.75 -20.48 6.82
CA PRO A 246 6.69 -21.33 7.36
C PRO A 246 5.40 -21.08 6.59
N SER A 247 4.98 -22.11 5.84
CA SER A 247 3.73 -22.12 5.13
C SER A 247 2.63 -22.10 6.18
N THR A 248 2.28 -20.91 6.63
CA THR A 248 0.94 -20.70 7.15
C THR A 248 0.06 -20.96 5.94
N THR A 249 -0.57 -22.14 5.88
CA THR A 249 -1.62 -22.44 4.91
C THR A 249 -2.42 -21.16 4.72
N GLU A 250 -2.45 -20.59 3.51
CA GLU A 250 -3.18 -19.35 3.25
C GLU A 250 -4.65 -19.63 3.53
N ARG A 251 -5.09 -19.42 4.77
CA ARG A 251 -6.46 -19.72 5.17
C ARG A 251 -7.35 -18.67 4.54
N PHE A 252 -8.51 -19.11 4.06
CA PHE A 252 -9.54 -18.19 3.61
C PHE A 252 -9.78 -17.10 4.65
N ARG A 253 -9.74 -15.85 4.17
CA ARG A 253 -10.03 -14.65 4.94
C ARG A 253 -10.96 -13.79 4.11
N PHE A 254 -11.92 -13.13 4.73
CA PHE A 254 -12.78 -12.14 4.08
C PHE A 254 -13.17 -11.08 5.10
N ARG A 255 -12.86 -9.82 4.81
CA ARG A 255 -13.08 -8.71 5.76
C ARG A 255 -13.09 -7.35 5.09
N LEU A 256 -13.45 -6.33 5.87
CA LEU A 256 -13.27 -4.93 5.47
C LEU A 256 -11.79 -4.53 5.51
N ALA A 257 -11.39 -3.74 4.52
CA ALA A 257 -10.04 -3.18 4.37
C ALA A 257 -10.13 -1.64 4.31
N GLY A 258 -10.68 -1.04 5.37
CA GLY A 258 -10.92 0.40 5.44
C GLY A 258 -11.82 0.82 6.61
N PRO A 259 -12.13 2.12 6.73
CA PRO A 259 -12.96 2.64 7.80
C PRO A 259 -14.38 2.05 7.75
N ASN A 260 -14.92 1.76 8.93
CA ASN A 260 -16.32 1.37 9.12
C ASN A 260 -16.88 2.22 10.28
N PRO A 261 -17.79 3.19 10.02
CA PRO A 261 -18.50 3.41 8.76
C PRO A 261 -17.62 3.91 7.60
N ALA A 262 -17.93 3.42 6.39
CA ALA A 262 -17.30 3.84 5.14
C ALA A 262 -18.02 5.06 4.55
N THR A 263 -17.28 6.08 4.15
CA THR A 263 -17.80 7.29 3.51
C THR A 263 -17.85 7.09 1.99
N GLY A 264 -19.02 6.77 1.46
CA GLY A 264 -19.26 6.55 0.03
C GLY A 264 -18.80 5.19 -0.52
N GLN A 265 -17.57 4.76 -0.24
CA GLN A 265 -16.97 3.55 -0.83
C GLN A 265 -16.45 2.59 0.24
N ALA A 266 -16.79 1.30 0.11
CA ALA A 266 -16.29 0.23 0.96
C ALA A 266 -15.25 -0.62 0.23
N ARG A 267 -14.19 -0.99 0.94
CA ARG A 267 -13.12 -1.86 0.45
C ARG A 267 -13.19 -3.19 1.19
N LEU A 268 -13.26 -4.28 0.46
CA LEU A 268 -13.28 -5.64 1.00
C LEU A 268 -12.08 -6.41 0.50
N LEU A 269 -11.34 -7.01 1.43
CA LEU A 269 -10.25 -7.91 1.11
C LEU A 269 -10.69 -9.35 1.34
N TYR A 270 -10.34 -10.24 0.42
CA TYR A 270 -10.34 -11.67 0.68
C TYR A 270 -9.01 -12.33 0.30
N VAL A 271 -8.71 -13.46 0.94
CA VAL A 271 -7.58 -14.33 0.58
C VAL A 271 -8.14 -15.63 0.01
N LEU A 272 -7.76 -15.96 -1.22
CA LEU A 272 -8.09 -17.23 -1.87
C LEU A 272 -6.98 -18.25 -1.59
N PRO A 273 -7.30 -19.37 -0.91
CA PRO A 273 -6.37 -20.49 -0.85
C PRO A 273 -6.16 -21.11 -2.23
N ARG A 274 -5.04 -21.82 -2.40
CA ARG A 274 -4.63 -22.42 -3.69
C ARG A 274 -5.69 -23.35 -4.31
N ASP A 275 -6.44 -24.07 -3.49
CA ASP A 275 -7.50 -24.99 -3.92
C ASP A 275 -8.76 -24.27 -4.43
N ALA A 276 -8.92 -22.97 -4.14
CA ALA A 276 -10.05 -22.15 -4.58
C ALA A 276 -9.73 -21.19 -5.74
N ALA A 277 -8.46 -21.10 -6.14
CA ALA A 277 -7.96 -20.14 -7.14
C ALA A 277 -8.47 -20.38 -8.58
N HIS A 278 -9.07 -21.52 -8.85
CA HIS A 278 -9.58 -21.84 -10.20
C HIS A 278 -11.10 -21.75 -10.29
N VAL A 279 -11.77 -21.21 -9.26
CA VAL A 279 -13.23 -21.11 -9.20
C VAL A 279 -13.66 -19.64 -9.31
N PRO A 280 -14.73 -19.33 -10.07
CA PRO A 280 -15.29 -17.98 -10.12
C PRO A 280 -15.62 -17.44 -8.72
N VAL A 281 -15.21 -16.20 -8.45
CA VAL A 281 -15.53 -15.49 -7.22
C VAL A 281 -16.81 -14.69 -7.44
N ARG A 282 -17.77 -14.88 -6.52
CA ARG A 282 -18.99 -14.08 -6.47
C ARG A 282 -19.01 -13.26 -5.19
N MET A 283 -19.19 -11.94 -5.34
CA MET A 283 -19.34 -10.97 -4.28
C MET A 283 -20.73 -10.33 -4.37
N GLU A 284 -21.57 -10.52 -3.36
CA GLU A 284 -22.93 -10.01 -3.32
C GLU A 284 -23.14 -9.11 -2.10
N PHE A 285 -23.89 -8.04 -2.30
CA PHE A 285 -24.20 -7.06 -1.26
C PHE A 285 -25.69 -7.06 -0.98
N TYR A 286 -26.04 -7.05 0.30
CA TYR A 286 -27.42 -7.14 0.79
C TYR A 286 -27.72 -6.01 1.76
N ASN A 287 -28.96 -5.52 1.75
CA ASN A 287 -29.45 -4.63 2.80
C ASN A 287 -29.90 -5.44 4.05
N VAL A 288 -30.33 -4.74 5.10
CA VAL A 288 -30.78 -5.38 6.36
C VAL A 288 -32.03 -6.25 6.19
N GLN A 289 -32.82 -6.04 5.14
CA GLN A 289 -33.98 -6.88 4.79
C GLN A 289 -33.59 -8.13 3.98
N GLY A 290 -32.29 -8.35 3.72
CA GLY A 290 -31.82 -9.48 2.92
C GLY A 290 -32.03 -9.32 1.42
N ARG A 291 -32.42 -8.13 0.94
CA ARG A 291 -32.52 -7.84 -0.50
C ARG A 291 -31.12 -7.59 -1.06
N ARG A 292 -30.75 -8.32 -2.11
CA ARG A 292 -29.52 -8.08 -2.86
C ARG A 292 -29.58 -6.71 -3.54
N VAL A 293 -28.58 -5.88 -3.31
CA VAL A 293 -28.45 -4.54 -3.90
C VAL A 293 -27.40 -4.51 -5.01
N ARG A 294 -26.33 -5.31 -4.90
CA ARG A 294 -25.25 -5.35 -5.89
C ARG A 294 -24.69 -6.77 -6.02
N SER A 295 -24.28 -7.15 -7.22
CA SER A 295 -23.48 -8.36 -7.47
C SER A 295 -22.25 -8.05 -8.32
N LEU A 296 -21.07 -8.49 -7.88
CA LEU A 296 -19.82 -8.46 -8.63
C LEU A 296 -19.33 -9.90 -8.79
N VAL A 297 -19.07 -10.34 -10.02
CA VAL A 297 -18.69 -11.73 -10.33
C VAL A 297 -17.46 -11.72 -11.23
N THR A 298 -16.44 -12.49 -10.91
CA THR A 298 -15.35 -12.75 -11.86
C THR A 298 -15.80 -13.80 -12.85
N ARG A 299 -15.51 -13.57 -14.14
CA ARG A 299 -15.87 -14.55 -15.18
C ARG A 299 -15.02 -15.82 -15.07
N ASP A 300 -13.75 -15.66 -14.68
CA ASP A 300 -12.78 -16.73 -14.52
C ASP A 300 -12.35 -16.88 -13.05
N GLY A 301 -11.64 -17.97 -12.75
CA GLY A 301 -10.92 -18.15 -11.48
C GLY A 301 -9.83 -17.09 -11.29
N GLN A 302 -9.50 -16.78 -10.05
CA GLN A 302 -8.46 -15.81 -9.70
C GLN A 302 -7.26 -16.49 -9.05
N THR A 303 -6.05 -16.02 -9.31
CA THR A 303 -4.83 -16.58 -8.70
C THR A 303 -4.94 -16.71 -7.18
N PRO A 304 -4.28 -17.71 -6.55
CA PRO A 304 -4.22 -17.79 -5.10
C PRO A 304 -3.63 -16.51 -4.51
N GLY A 305 -4.02 -16.16 -3.29
CA GLY A 305 -3.52 -14.97 -2.59
C GLY A 305 -4.59 -13.93 -2.28
N SER A 306 -4.14 -12.72 -1.94
CA SER A 306 -4.99 -11.61 -1.50
C SER A 306 -5.62 -10.87 -2.68
N HIS A 307 -6.89 -10.49 -2.55
CA HIS A 307 -7.64 -9.75 -3.56
C HIS A 307 -8.47 -8.64 -2.92
N LEU A 308 -8.45 -7.46 -3.53
CA LEU A 308 -9.25 -6.31 -3.11
C LEU A 308 -10.45 -6.10 -4.04
N VAL A 309 -11.64 -6.02 -3.45
CA VAL A 309 -12.87 -5.61 -4.11
C VAL A 309 -13.34 -4.29 -3.55
N ILE A 310 -13.67 -3.38 -4.47
CA ILE A 310 -14.16 -2.06 -4.16
C ILE A 310 -15.65 -2.01 -4.48
N TRP A 311 -16.47 -1.69 -3.48
CA TRP A 311 -17.87 -1.34 -3.69
C TRP A 311 -18.02 0.18 -3.53
N ASP A 312 -18.43 0.82 -4.61
CA ASP A 312 -18.67 2.27 -4.72
C ASP A 312 -19.96 2.74 -4.01
N GLY A 313 -20.63 1.86 -3.28
CA GLY A 313 -21.88 2.17 -2.61
C GLY A 313 -23.05 2.35 -3.59
N THR A 314 -23.01 1.72 -4.77
CA THR A 314 -24.12 1.74 -5.73
C THR A 314 -24.82 0.39 -5.85
N ASP A 315 -26.08 0.41 -6.30
CA ASP A 315 -26.84 -0.79 -6.65
C ASP A 315 -26.49 -1.32 -8.06
N ASP A 316 -27.11 -2.42 -8.49
CA ASP A 316 -26.93 -2.98 -9.83
C ASP A 316 -27.32 -2.02 -10.97
N GLN A 317 -28.11 -0.97 -10.68
CA GLN A 317 -28.51 0.07 -11.64
C GLN A 317 -27.58 1.29 -11.61
N GLY A 318 -26.48 1.23 -10.84
CA GLY A 318 -25.52 2.34 -10.67
C GLY A 318 -26.05 3.46 -9.76
N ARG A 319 -27.18 3.23 -9.06
CA ARG A 319 -27.74 4.24 -8.16
C ARG A 319 -27.12 4.10 -6.79
N SER A 320 -26.75 5.25 -6.25
CA SER A 320 -26.27 5.45 -4.90
C SER A 320 -27.20 4.85 -3.82
N VAL A 321 -26.74 3.85 -3.04
CA VAL A 321 -27.50 3.28 -1.91
C VAL A 321 -27.54 4.22 -0.69
N PRO A 322 -28.60 4.28 0.11
CA PRO A 322 -28.67 5.19 1.26
C PRO A 322 -27.66 4.85 2.37
N SER A 323 -27.38 5.81 3.26
CA SER A 323 -26.65 5.55 4.51
C SER A 323 -27.33 4.44 5.30
N GLY A 324 -26.57 3.49 5.83
CA GLY A 324 -27.14 2.34 6.53
C GLY A 324 -26.19 1.16 6.66
N THR A 325 -26.72 0.08 7.23
CA THR A 325 -26.00 -1.20 7.35
C THR A 325 -26.27 -2.08 6.14
N TYR A 326 -25.21 -2.70 5.64
CA TYR A 326 -25.21 -3.65 4.54
C TYR A 326 -24.37 -4.88 4.91
N TYR A 327 -24.58 -5.97 4.19
CA TYR A 327 -23.86 -7.21 4.36
C TYR A 327 -23.27 -7.63 3.02
N ALA A 328 -21.95 -7.80 2.97
CA ALA A 328 -21.28 -8.42 1.84
C ALA A 328 -21.14 -9.92 2.09
N ARG A 329 -21.34 -10.71 1.04
CA ARG A 329 -21.16 -12.14 1.01
C ARG A 329 -20.23 -12.50 -0.14
N MET A 330 -19.18 -13.24 0.17
CA MET A 330 -18.23 -13.78 -0.80
C MET A 330 -18.42 -15.29 -0.90
N SER A 331 -18.32 -15.82 -2.12
CA SER A 331 -18.25 -17.27 -2.36
C SER A 331 -17.29 -17.61 -3.50
N ALA A 332 -16.52 -18.68 -3.31
CA ALA A 332 -15.68 -19.32 -4.33
C ALA A 332 -15.67 -20.84 -4.06
N GLY A 333 -16.39 -21.62 -4.88
CA GLY A 333 -16.53 -23.06 -4.66
C GLY A 333 -17.21 -23.38 -3.31
N SER A 334 -16.53 -24.15 -2.47
CA SER A 334 -16.99 -24.50 -1.11
C SER A 334 -16.78 -23.37 -0.09
N ILE A 335 -15.96 -22.37 -0.42
CA ILE A 335 -15.60 -21.28 0.46
C ILE A 335 -16.70 -20.21 0.48
N LYS A 336 -17.05 -19.76 1.69
CA LYS A 336 -18.03 -18.71 1.93
C LYS A 336 -17.55 -17.77 3.03
N GLY A 337 -17.72 -16.47 2.83
CA GLY A 337 -17.44 -15.44 3.83
C GLY A 337 -18.56 -14.40 3.89
N GLY A 338 -18.74 -13.78 5.05
CA GLY A 338 -19.69 -12.69 5.27
C GLY A 338 -19.06 -11.54 6.03
N GLN A 339 -19.42 -10.31 5.67
CA GLN A 339 -18.90 -9.11 6.32
C GLN A 339 -19.98 -8.03 6.44
N LYS A 340 -20.15 -7.49 7.65
CA LYS A 340 -21.02 -6.32 7.90
C LYS A 340 -20.30 -5.04 7.50
N ILE A 341 -21.01 -4.16 6.81
CA ILE A 341 -20.54 -2.86 6.30
C ILE A 341 -21.51 -1.78 6.76
N SER A 342 -21.02 -0.64 7.22
CA SER A 342 -21.85 0.56 7.44
C SER A 342 -21.45 1.62 6.42
N ILE A 343 -22.40 2.18 5.69
CA ILE A 343 -22.20 3.24 4.70
C ILE A 343 -22.73 4.56 5.26
N LEU A 344 -21.95 5.63 5.10
CA LEU A 344 -22.34 7.01 5.38
C LEU A 344 -22.25 7.85 4.10
N ARG A 345 -23.27 8.68 3.86
CA ARG A 345 -23.42 9.63 2.76
C ARG A 345 -23.45 11.06 3.25
#